data_AF-A0A2E5NG79-F1
#
_entry.id   AF-A0A2E5NG79-F1
#
_cell.length_a   1.000
_cell.length_b   1.000
_cell.length_c   1.000
_cell.angle_alpha   90.00
_cell.angle_beta   90.00
_cell.angle_gamma   90.00
#
_symmetry.space_group_name_H-M   'P 1'
#
loop_
_entity.id
_entity.type
_entity.pdbx_description
1 polymer ?
#
loop_
_entity_poly.entity_id
_entity_poly.type
_entity_poly.pdbx_seq_one_letter_code
_entity_poly.pdbx_strand_id
1 'polypeptide(L)'
;MIINQAKSILLPAVLALTLSQATMALDVAGLRINDSVDDFQNLMSPAKQYLTVTHDPEGRIVRIFYQQEGLPNDSQTQKKLVNRICDKYGRVTSCYSALSEIKARDKKFLRFFHLYRDERETQELRARIRRTKMISLTPELTVEIDLIDSAYAKKLKDQKATASDLIDF
;
A
#
# COMPACT_ATOMS: atom_id res chain seq x y z
N MET A 1 -5.28 -67.74 35.47
CA MET A 1 -4.61 -67.07 34.33
C MET A 1 -5.51 -65.93 33.89
N ILE A 2 -5.21 -64.71 34.31
CA ILE A 2 -6.04 -63.52 34.11
C ILE A 2 -5.35 -62.68 33.04
N ILE A 3 -6.03 -62.41 31.92
CA ILE A 3 -5.55 -61.53 30.87
C ILE A 3 -6.26 -60.19 31.04
N ASN A 4 -5.53 -59.18 31.49
CA ASN A 4 -5.95 -57.78 31.56
C ASN A 4 -6.14 -57.23 30.15
N GLN A 5 -7.33 -56.72 29.83
CA GLN A 5 -7.53 -55.85 28.67
C GLN A 5 -7.61 -54.39 29.12
N ALA A 6 -6.55 -53.63 28.83
CA ALA A 6 -6.55 -52.18 28.94
C ALA A 6 -7.34 -51.60 27.75
N LYS A 7 -8.50 -50.98 28.03
CA LYS A 7 -9.23 -50.16 27.05
C LYS A 7 -8.46 -48.85 26.84
N SER A 8 -7.85 -48.70 25.66
CA SER A 8 -7.31 -47.42 25.20
C SER A 8 -8.46 -46.55 24.69
N ILE A 9 -8.70 -45.43 25.38
CA ILE A 9 -9.66 -44.40 24.98
C ILE A 9 -8.89 -43.40 24.11
N LEU A 10 -9.07 -43.48 22.80
CA LEU A 10 -8.59 -42.47 21.83
C LEU A 10 -9.58 -41.29 21.83
N LEU A 11 -9.21 -40.19 22.48
CA LEU A 11 -9.87 -38.89 22.33
C LEU A 11 -9.30 -38.19 21.09
N PRO A 12 -10.12 -37.75 20.10
CA PRO A 12 -9.63 -36.88 19.05
C PRO A 12 -9.50 -35.46 19.61
N ALA A 13 -8.27 -34.98 19.75
CA ALA A 13 -7.99 -33.58 20.02
C ALA A 13 -8.31 -32.76 18.76
N VAL A 14 -9.45 -32.08 18.76
CA VAL A 14 -9.80 -31.10 17.73
C VAL A 14 -8.95 -29.85 17.97
N LEU A 15 -7.83 -29.72 17.26
CA LEU A 15 -7.07 -28.48 17.20
C LEU A 15 -7.84 -27.50 16.29
N ALA A 16 -8.66 -26.63 16.89
CA ALA A 16 -9.20 -25.48 16.20
C ALA A 16 -8.07 -24.45 16.02
N LEU A 17 -7.40 -24.48 14.87
CA LEU A 17 -6.54 -23.38 14.42
C LEU A 17 -7.43 -22.18 14.09
N THR A 18 -7.71 -21.35 15.09
CA THR A 18 -8.18 -19.99 14.84
C THR A 18 -7.01 -19.24 14.21
N LEU A 19 -6.94 -19.25 12.88
CA LEU A 19 -6.17 -18.26 12.13
C LEU A 19 -6.76 -16.90 12.50
N SER A 20 -6.14 -16.20 13.46
CA SER A 20 -6.41 -14.78 13.60
C SER A 20 -5.97 -14.17 12.26
N GLN A 21 -6.94 -13.73 11.48
CA GLN A 21 -6.69 -12.80 10.39
C GLN A 21 -6.17 -11.55 11.09
N ALA A 22 -4.86 -11.47 11.27
CA ALA A 22 -4.21 -10.23 11.64
C ALA A 22 -4.55 -9.27 10.51
N THR A 23 -5.54 -8.41 10.74
CA THR A 23 -5.85 -7.29 9.86
C THR A 23 -4.55 -6.50 9.74
N MET A 24 -3.81 -6.71 8.65
CA MET A 24 -2.53 -6.05 8.45
C MET A 24 -2.83 -4.57 8.24
N ALA A 25 -2.64 -3.78 9.29
CA ALA A 25 -2.75 -2.32 9.20
C ALA A 25 -1.79 -1.85 8.12
N LEU A 26 -2.33 -1.15 7.11
CA LEU A 26 -1.53 -0.63 6.01
C LEU A 26 -0.53 0.39 6.56
N ASP A 27 0.71 0.30 6.11
CA ASP A 27 1.76 1.24 6.47
C ASP A 27 2.53 1.74 5.24
N VAL A 28 3.07 2.94 5.35
CA VAL A 28 4.00 3.53 4.38
C VAL A 28 5.29 3.87 5.11
N ALA A 29 6.37 3.18 4.71
CA ALA A 29 7.69 3.30 5.33
C ALA A 29 7.70 3.09 6.87
N GLY A 30 6.80 2.25 7.40
CA GLY A 30 6.68 1.96 8.83
C GLY A 30 5.68 2.85 9.58
N LEU A 31 5.15 3.90 8.94
CA LEU A 31 4.11 4.77 9.52
C LEU A 31 2.71 4.34 9.11
N ARG A 32 1.76 4.50 10.03
CA ARG A 32 0.35 4.14 9.88
C ARG A 32 -0.56 5.33 10.11
N ILE A 33 -1.79 5.21 9.63
CA ILE A 33 -2.86 6.11 10.03
C ILE A 33 -3.06 6.01 11.55
N ASN A 34 -3.32 7.15 12.19
CA ASN A 34 -3.39 7.34 13.63
C ASN A 34 -2.05 7.25 14.39
N ASP A 35 -0.91 7.07 13.74
CA ASP A 35 0.37 7.33 14.42
C ASP A 35 0.44 8.83 14.79
N SER A 36 1.30 9.18 15.75
CA SER A 36 1.50 10.57 16.14
C SER A 36 2.45 11.29 15.17
N VAL A 37 2.37 12.62 15.12
CA VAL A 37 3.38 13.44 14.41
C VAL A 37 4.79 13.17 14.95
N ASP A 38 4.94 12.90 16.25
CA ASP A 38 6.23 12.58 16.86
C ASP A 38 6.82 11.27 16.31
N ASP A 39 6.00 10.27 15.99
CA ASP A 39 6.46 9.03 15.34
C ASP A 39 7.09 9.32 13.97
N PHE A 40 6.51 10.24 13.19
CA PHE A 40 7.12 10.70 11.94
C PHE A 40 8.41 11.51 12.19
N GLN A 41 8.43 12.39 13.18
CA GLN A 41 9.62 13.17 13.53
C GLN A 41 10.79 12.29 13.99
N ASN A 42 10.50 11.17 14.65
CA ASN A 42 11.50 10.22 15.12
C ASN A 42 11.81 9.09 14.13
N LEU A 43 11.17 9.06 12.95
CA LEU A 43 11.38 8.04 11.95
C LEU A 43 12.84 8.04 11.44
N MET A 44 13.59 6.99 11.76
CA MET A 44 14.96 6.76 11.28
C MET A 44 14.93 5.93 10.00
N SER A 45 14.55 6.55 8.88
CA SER A 45 14.46 5.88 7.58
C SER A 45 14.92 6.78 6.43
N PRO A 46 15.68 6.26 5.46
CA PRO A 46 16.02 7.02 4.25
C PRO A 46 14.78 7.39 3.42
N ALA A 47 13.64 6.73 3.67
CA ALA A 47 12.37 7.05 3.04
C ALA A 47 11.79 8.39 3.53
N LYS A 48 12.19 8.87 4.71
CA LYS A 48 11.59 10.05 5.36
C LYS A 48 11.62 11.30 4.49
N GLN A 49 12.70 11.53 3.74
CA GLN A 49 12.82 12.67 2.83
C GLN A 49 11.78 12.67 1.68
N TYR A 50 11.16 11.53 1.41
CA TYR A 50 10.14 11.35 0.37
C TYR A 50 8.72 11.33 0.94
N LEU A 51 8.56 11.50 2.25
CA LEU A 51 7.27 11.46 2.92
C LEU A 51 6.74 12.87 3.17
N THR A 52 5.46 13.04 2.88
CA THR A 52 4.63 14.14 3.35
C THR A 52 3.54 13.56 4.23
N VAL A 53 3.42 14.07 5.45
CA VAL A 53 2.43 13.63 6.43
C VAL A 53 1.41 14.74 6.64
N THR A 54 0.13 14.39 6.68
CA THR A 54 -0.95 15.28 7.13
C THR A 54 -1.54 14.72 8.42
N HIS A 55 -1.79 15.60 9.39
CA HIS A 55 -2.35 15.24 10.68
C HIS A 55 -3.61 16.06 10.98
N ASP A 56 -4.43 15.57 11.90
CA ASP A 56 -5.57 16.28 12.47
C ASP A 56 -5.11 17.29 13.57
N PRO A 57 -6.03 18.11 14.13
CA PRO A 57 -5.69 19.06 15.20
C PRO A 57 -5.12 18.40 16.46
N GLU A 58 -5.47 17.15 16.72
CA GLU A 58 -4.97 16.34 17.84
C GLU A 58 -3.57 15.76 17.58
N GLY A 59 -2.99 16.00 16.40
CA GLY A 59 -1.65 15.54 16.04
C GLY A 59 -1.58 14.07 15.62
N ARG A 60 -2.72 13.48 15.23
CA ARG A 60 -2.80 12.11 14.69
C ARG A 60 -2.72 12.15 13.17
N ILE A 61 -1.93 11.25 12.60
CA ILE A 61 -1.72 11.18 11.16
C ILE A 61 -2.99 10.68 10.46
N VAL A 62 -3.49 11.46 9.50
CA VAL A 62 -4.67 11.14 8.67
C VAL A 62 -4.31 10.88 7.21
N ARG A 63 -3.09 11.22 6.78
CA ARG A 63 -2.56 10.90 5.46
C ARG A 63 -1.05 10.77 5.48
N ILE A 64 -0.53 9.76 4.79
CA ILE A 64 0.88 9.55 4.54
C ILE A 64 1.08 9.43 3.03
N PHE A 65 1.80 10.39 2.46
CA PHE A 65 2.09 10.43 1.05
C PHE A 65 3.59 10.24 0.81
N TYR A 66 3.96 9.15 0.15
CA TYR A 66 5.32 8.88 -0.30
C TYR A 66 5.44 9.18 -1.79
N GLN A 67 6.42 10.00 -2.17
CA GLN A 67 6.74 10.26 -3.57
C GLN A 67 8.26 10.24 -3.80
N GLN A 68 8.71 9.32 -4.64
CA GLN A 68 10.10 9.27 -5.09
C GLN A 68 10.16 9.42 -6.60
N GLU A 69 10.88 10.45 -7.05
CA GLU A 69 11.10 10.77 -8.47
C GLU A 69 12.53 10.40 -8.91
N GLY A 70 12.79 10.53 -10.21
CA GLY A 70 14.14 10.35 -10.77
C GLY A 70 14.62 8.91 -10.78
N LEU A 71 13.73 7.93 -10.68
CA LEU A 71 14.10 6.52 -10.64
C LEU A 71 14.44 6.01 -12.05
N PRO A 72 15.44 5.12 -12.19
CA PRO A 72 15.76 4.49 -13.47
C PRO A 72 14.55 3.79 -14.10
N ASN A 73 14.41 3.94 -15.42
CA ASN A 73 13.30 3.36 -16.17
C ASN A 73 13.75 2.15 -17.02
N ASP A 74 14.54 1.28 -16.43
CA ASP A 74 14.91 -0.01 -16.99
C ASP A 74 13.99 -1.13 -16.48
N SER A 75 13.99 -2.26 -17.20
CA SER A 75 13.12 -3.41 -16.89
C SER A 75 13.37 -4.01 -15.50
N GLN A 76 14.61 -3.96 -14.99
CA GLN A 76 14.93 -4.51 -13.67
C GLN A 76 14.35 -3.61 -12.57
N THR A 77 14.54 -2.29 -12.68
CA THR A 77 13.97 -1.32 -11.75
C THR A 77 12.45 -1.38 -11.73
N GLN A 78 11.81 -1.43 -12.91
CA GLN A 78 10.35 -1.59 -13.02
C GLN A 78 9.84 -2.84 -12.29
N LYS A 79 10.44 -4.02 -12.55
CA LYS A 79 10.05 -5.28 -11.88
C LYS A 79 10.23 -5.20 -10.38
N LYS A 80 11.36 -4.63 -9.92
CA LYS A 80 11.65 -4.48 -8.49
C LYS A 80 10.60 -3.61 -7.79
N LEU A 81 10.20 -2.50 -8.42
CA LEU A 81 9.19 -1.61 -7.87
C LEU A 81 7.80 -2.27 -7.79
N VAL A 82 7.36 -2.92 -8.88
CA VAL A 82 6.06 -3.63 -8.90
C VAL A 82 6.06 -4.73 -7.85
N ASN A 83 7.09 -5.58 -7.80
CA ASN A 83 7.18 -6.64 -6.79
C ASN A 83 7.18 -6.07 -5.38
N ARG A 84 7.95 -5.02 -5.10
CA ARG A 84 7.98 -4.42 -3.76
C ARG A 84 6.62 -3.93 -3.29
N ILE A 85 5.83 -3.30 -4.16
CA ILE A 85 4.49 -2.84 -3.84
C ILE A 85 3.55 -4.04 -3.64
N CYS A 86 3.53 -4.96 -4.60
CA CYS A 86 2.62 -6.10 -4.61
C CYS A 86 2.91 -7.14 -3.52
N ASP A 87 4.18 -7.33 -3.16
CA ASP A 87 4.58 -8.23 -2.08
C ASP A 87 4.26 -7.61 -0.71
N LYS A 88 4.30 -6.28 -0.60
CA LYS A 88 3.96 -5.57 0.64
C LYS A 88 2.46 -5.47 0.88
N TYR A 89 1.70 -5.09 -0.13
CA TYR A 89 0.26 -4.75 0.02
C TYR A 89 -0.68 -5.84 -0.49
N GLY A 90 -0.15 -6.92 -1.06
CA GLY A 90 -0.91 -8.04 -1.59
C GLY A 90 -0.90 -8.09 -3.12
N ARG A 91 -0.81 -9.31 -3.66
CA ARG A 91 -0.78 -9.52 -5.11
C ARG A 91 -2.19 -9.50 -5.68
N VAL A 92 -2.38 -8.65 -6.68
CA VAL A 92 -3.66 -8.41 -7.37
C VAL A 92 -3.47 -8.49 -8.89
N THR A 93 -4.57 -8.49 -9.65
CA THR A 93 -4.53 -8.59 -11.12
C THR A 93 -3.61 -7.54 -11.76
N SER A 94 -3.63 -6.30 -11.28
CA SER A 94 -2.75 -5.23 -11.78
C SER A 94 -1.25 -5.53 -11.62
N CYS A 95 -0.86 -6.31 -10.59
CA CYS A 95 0.52 -6.76 -10.41
C CYS A 95 0.95 -7.70 -11.55
N TYR A 96 0.11 -8.68 -11.87
CA TYR A 96 0.41 -9.65 -12.93
C TYR A 96 0.41 -8.99 -14.31
N SER A 97 -0.56 -8.12 -14.58
CA SER A 97 -0.61 -7.34 -15.83
C SER A 97 0.64 -6.49 -16.00
N ALA A 98 1.04 -5.75 -14.96
CA ALA A 98 2.25 -4.95 -14.98
C ALA A 98 3.50 -5.80 -15.25
N LEU A 99 3.67 -6.92 -14.53
CA LEU A 99 4.81 -7.81 -14.74
C LEU A 99 4.84 -8.44 -16.14
N SER A 100 3.68 -8.72 -16.71
CA SER A 100 3.55 -9.22 -18.08
C SER A 100 3.94 -8.15 -19.11
N GLU A 101 3.46 -6.92 -18.94
CA GLU A 101 3.82 -5.79 -19.81
C GLU A 101 5.32 -5.52 -19.80
N ILE A 102 5.97 -5.54 -18.63
CA ILE A 102 7.42 -5.32 -18.53
C ILE A 102 8.22 -6.42 -19.25
N LYS A 103 7.66 -7.65 -19.36
CA LYS A 103 8.31 -8.77 -20.06
C LYS A 103 8.13 -8.70 -21.58
N ALA A 104 7.03 -8.12 -22.05
CA ALA A 104 6.78 -7.91 -23.47
C ALA A 104 7.75 -6.83 -23.99
N ARG A 105 8.79 -7.24 -24.72
CA ARG A 105 9.96 -6.41 -25.12
C ARG A 105 9.60 -5.14 -25.90
N ASP A 106 8.39 -5.07 -26.42
CA ASP A 106 7.78 -3.99 -27.19
C ASP A 106 7.14 -2.90 -26.30
N LYS A 107 6.69 -3.23 -25.10
CA LYS A 107 6.01 -2.30 -24.19
C LYS A 107 6.96 -1.77 -23.12
N LYS A 108 7.81 -0.81 -23.50
CA LYS A 108 8.66 -0.12 -22.51
C LYS A 108 7.85 0.63 -21.44
N PHE A 109 6.57 0.94 -21.70
CA PHE A 109 5.74 1.78 -20.85
C PHE A 109 5.03 0.98 -19.74
N LEU A 110 5.53 1.09 -18.50
CA LEU A 110 4.79 0.66 -17.32
C LEU A 110 3.96 1.82 -16.77
N ARG A 111 2.64 1.62 -16.70
CA ARG A 111 1.74 2.42 -15.85
C ARG A 111 1.08 1.49 -14.85
N PHE A 112 1.66 1.38 -13.67
CA PHE A 112 1.06 0.65 -12.58
C PHE A 112 0.15 1.58 -11.78
N PHE A 113 -1.06 1.12 -11.49
CA PHE A 113 -1.95 1.75 -10.53
C PHE A 113 -2.77 0.67 -9.83
N HIS A 114 -2.88 0.77 -8.51
CA HIS A 114 -3.85 -0.01 -7.76
C HIS A 114 -4.31 0.76 -6.51
N LEU A 115 -5.57 0.52 -6.12
CA LEU A 115 -6.15 1.00 -4.88
C LEU A 115 -6.36 -0.22 -3.97
N TYR A 116 -5.59 -0.26 -2.87
CA TYR A 116 -5.78 -1.20 -1.79
C TYR A 116 -6.71 -0.57 -0.74
N ARG A 117 -7.52 -1.40 -0.09
CA ARG A 117 -8.35 -1.03 1.06
C ARG A 117 -8.11 -2.05 2.15
N ASP A 118 -8.19 -1.61 3.40
CA ASP A 118 -8.28 -2.52 4.53
C ASP A 118 -9.67 -3.19 4.56
N GLU A 119 -9.78 -4.30 5.29
CA GLU A 119 -11.04 -5.07 5.38
C GLU A 119 -12.20 -4.27 5.95
N ARG A 120 -11.90 -3.25 6.77
CA ARG A 120 -12.91 -2.37 7.38
C ARG A 120 -13.23 -1.15 6.52
N GLU A 121 -12.57 -1.00 5.37
CA GLU A 121 -12.64 0.15 4.47
C GLU A 121 -12.41 1.50 5.16
N THR A 122 -11.64 1.50 6.27
CA THR A 122 -11.29 2.70 7.02
C THR A 122 -10.09 3.43 6.43
N GLN A 123 -9.35 2.77 5.53
CA GLN A 123 -8.15 3.30 4.90
C GLN A 123 -8.13 2.99 3.40
N GLU A 124 -7.69 3.97 2.62
CA GLU A 124 -7.42 3.82 1.19
C GLU A 124 -5.91 3.94 0.97
N LEU A 125 -5.27 2.97 0.30
CA LEU A 125 -3.88 3.06 -0.15
C LEU A 125 -3.80 3.02 -1.67
N ARG A 126 -3.41 4.14 -2.28
CA ARG A 126 -3.20 4.26 -3.72
C ARG A 126 -1.74 4.09 -4.04
N ALA A 127 -1.39 3.04 -4.77
CA ALA A 127 -0.04 2.80 -5.23
C ALA A 127 0.04 3.05 -6.74
N ARG A 128 1.00 3.87 -7.16
CA ARG A 128 1.20 4.24 -8.56
C ARG A 128 2.68 4.20 -8.92
N ILE A 129 2.97 3.64 -10.10
CA ILE A 129 4.26 3.80 -10.76
C ILE A 129 3.96 4.42 -12.12
N ARG A 130 4.55 5.58 -12.39
CA ARG A 130 4.35 6.31 -13.64
C ARG A 130 5.68 6.78 -14.19
N ARG A 131 5.72 6.99 -15.49
CA ARG A 131 6.82 7.74 -16.10
C ARG A 131 6.67 9.23 -15.87
N THR A 132 7.79 9.89 -15.65
CA THR A 132 7.96 11.33 -15.66
C THR A 132 8.88 11.73 -16.80
N LYS A 133 8.81 13.00 -17.22
CA LYS A 133 9.56 13.53 -18.39
C LYS A 133 9.29 12.72 -19.67
N MET A 134 8.02 12.51 -20.01
CA MET A 134 7.59 11.64 -21.13
C MET A 134 8.11 12.06 -22.52
N ILE A 135 8.56 13.32 -22.68
CA ILE A 135 9.12 13.86 -23.94
C ILE A 135 10.66 13.68 -23.98
N SER A 136 11.29 13.22 -22.89
CA SER A 136 12.73 12.98 -22.81
C SER A 136 13.14 11.66 -23.50
N LEU A 137 14.35 11.64 -24.06
CA LEU A 137 15.03 10.42 -24.54
C LEU A 137 15.32 9.43 -23.40
N THR A 138 15.39 9.93 -22.17
CA THR A 138 15.59 9.15 -20.93
C THR A 138 14.43 9.42 -19.97
N PRO A 139 13.22 8.86 -20.24
CA PRO A 139 12.10 9.00 -19.32
C PRO A 139 12.44 8.34 -17.98
N GLU A 140 12.10 8.99 -16.88
CA GLU A 140 12.34 8.50 -15.51
C GLU A 140 11.06 7.88 -14.95
N LEU A 141 11.18 7.17 -13.83
CA LEU A 141 10.05 6.67 -13.06
C LEU A 141 9.80 7.54 -11.83
N THR A 142 8.53 7.67 -11.49
CA THR A 142 8.05 8.17 -10.21
C THR A 142 7.19 7.11 -9.55
N VAL A 143 7.44 6.88 -8.27
CA VAL A 143 6.64 6.00 -7.40
C VAL A 143 5.87 6.89 -6.44
N GLU A 144 4.57 6.66 -6.34
CA GLU A 144 3.66 7.32 -5.41
C GLU A 144 2.94 6.25 -4.58
N ILE A 145 2.93 6.42 -3.26
CA ILE A 145 2.10 5.63 -2.35
C ILE A 145 1.36 6.61 -1.44
N ASP A 146 0.05 6.67 -1.58
CA ASP A 146 -0.82 7.57 -0.83
C ASP A 146 -1.74 6.74 0.08
N LEU A 147 -1.40 6.68 1.37
CA LEU A 147 -2.22 6.05 2.39
C LEU A 147 -3.03 7.14 3.09
N ILE A 148 -4.35 7.02 3.10
CA ILE A 148 -5.25 8.03 3.63
C ILE A 148 -6.37 7.40 4.46
N ASP A 149 -6.72 8.06 5.55
CA ASP A 149 -7.95 7.76 6.30
C ASP A 149 -9.18 8.01 5.41
N SER A 150 -10.10 7.05 5.33
CA SER A 150 -11.26 7.11 4.45
C SER A 150 -12.20 8.28 4.78
N ALA A 151 -12.35 8.64 6.06
CA ALA A 151 -13.20 9.77 6.45
C ALA A 151 -12.55 11.09 6.05
N TYR A 152 -11.24 11.22 6.21
CA TYR A 152 -10.47 12.36 5.70
C TYR A 152 -10.52 12.45 4.17
N ALA A 153 -10.36 11.32 3.46
CA ALA A 153 -10.46 11.25 2.00
C ALA A 153 -11.84 11.71 1.50
N LYS A 154 -12.91 11.36 2.21
CA LYS A 154 -14.27 11.82 1.91
C LYS A 154 -14.40 13.34 2.08
N LYS A 155 -13.93 13.89 3.20
CA LYS A 155 -13.93 15.35 3.44
C LYS A 155 -13.21 16.12 2.32
N LEU A 156 -12.07 15.63 1.85
CA LEU A 156 -11.35 16.26 0.74
C LEU A 156 -12.12 16.23 -0.58
N LYS A 157 -12.85 15.14 -0.87
CA LYS A 157 -13.71 15.04 -2.07
C LYS A 157 -14.86 16.05 -1.99
N ASP A 158 -15.52 16.13 -0.83
CA ASP A 158 -16.65 17.03 -0.61
C ASP A 158 -16.21 18.50 -0.73
N GLN A 159 -15.08 18.87 -0.12
CA GLN A 159 -14.50 20.22 -0.26
C GLN A 159 -14.19 20.59 -1.71
N LYS A 160 -13.65 19.64 -2.48
CA LYS A 160 -13.34 19.87 -3.89
C LYS A 160 -14.60 20.03 -4.74
N ALA A 161 -15.64 19.25 -4.46
CA ALA A 161 -16.93 19.39 -5.15
C ALA A 161 -17.52 20.78 -4.89
N THR A 162 -17.60 21.20 -3.64
CA THR A 162 -18.12 22.52 -3.27
C THR A 162 -17.27 23.66 -3.85
N ALA A 163 -15.94 23.52 -3.88
CA ALA A 163 -15.07 24.51 -4.52
C ALA A 163 -15.25 24.56 -6.04
N SER A 164 -15.58 23.44 -6.69
CA SER A 164 -15.87 23.40 -8.13
C SER A 164 -17.20 24.07 -8.45
N ASP A 165 -18.22 23.89 -7.62
CA ASP A 165 -19.54 24.52 -7.77
C ASP A 165 -19.48 26.07 -7.62
N LEU A 166 -18.41 26.59 -7.00
CA LEU A 166 -18.16 28.02 -6.84
C LEU A 166 -17.40 28.64 -8.03
N ILE A 167 -16.94 27.84 -9.00
CA ILE A 167 -16.20 28.28 -10.20
C ILE A 167 -17.02 27.94 -11.46
N ASP A 168 -18.34 28.07 -11.42
CA ASP A 168 -19.18 28.19 -12.62
C ASP A 168 -19.60 29.67 -12.73
N PHE A 169 -18.90 30.42 -13.59
CA PHE A 169 -19.22 31.80 -13.99
C PHE A 169 -19.72 31.83 -15.43
#